data_AF-A0A7Z9HYP7-F1
#
_entry.id   AF-A0A7Z9HYP7-F1
#
_cell.length_a   1.000
_cell.length_b   1.000
_cell.length_c   1.000
_cell.angle_alpha   90.00
_cell.angle_beta   90.00
_cell.angle_gamma   90.00
#
_symmetry.space_group_name_H-M   'P 1'
#
loop_
_entity.id
_entity.type
_entity.pdbx_description
1 polymer ?
#
loop_
_entity_poly.entity_id
_entity_poly.type
_entity_poly.pdbx_seq_one_letter_code
_entity_poly.pdbx_strand_id
1 'polypeptide(L)'
;MPVSADKPPVCPKINGVYSNPCHPPSKNPPPISTHGSSAPPCTNSSKAHTSPAPNTYPASTTPPLALVYGAMTAFIQSLRIRSRLVSTTHPQRLMLFIGLPVSACTAYALHTWADTNRRVAISYGATMITLGVISTLVEALFFQGPLAHKPGQSPFPNLHPEIMTHADARLLDQLPQARVLAPQEFSDVLALRVNTQVLGGTGSTDLSDQMSTVLQPGIDQFFAPSTDNNYRINFIQEWCIDYIYCPDTRPVDDSVRQQLKTIPNTTVVAEEKHGLLIAMKSAPGINE
;
A
#
# COMPACT_ATOMS: atom_id res chain seq x y z
N MET A 1 5.57 -64.57 15.50
CA MET A 1 6.97 -64.44 15.07
C MET A 1 7.33 -62.96 15.09
N PRO A 2 8.39 -62.54 15.80
CA PRO A 2 8.92 -61.18 15.73
C PRO A 2 9.88 -61.04 14.53
N VAL A 3 10.50 -59.85 14.37
CA VAL A 3 11.44 -59.39 13.30
C VAL A 3 10.70 -58.70 12.15
N SER A 4 11.02 -57.48 11.68
CA SER A 4 12.12 -56.55 11.95
C SER A 4 11.64 -55.12 11.71
N ALA A 5 12.18 -54.18 12.48
CA ALA A 5 12.25 -52.78 12.09
C ALA A 5 13.27 -52.62 10.96
N ASP A 6 12.99 -51.77 9.97
CA ASP A 6 14.03 -51.04 9.24
C ASP A 6 13.52 -49.75 8.60
N LYS A 7 14.46 -48.83 8.47
CA LYS A 7 14.40 -47.35 8.44
C LYS A 7 13.61 -46.68 7.29
N PRO A 8 13.23 -45.39 7.48
CA PRO A 8 12.57 -44.58 6.46
C PRO A 8 13.53 -44.17 5.32
N PRO A 9 13.01 -43.94 4.09
CA PRO A 9 13.81 -43.44 2.99
C PRO A 9 14.16 -41.95 3.16
N VAL A 10 15.41 -41.67 2.82
CA VAL A 10 16.14 -40.40 2.88
C VAL A 10 15.74 -39.49 1.72
N CYS A 11 15.51 -38.21 2.00
CA CYS A 11 15.34 -37.17 0.98
C CYS A 11 16.63 -36.97 0.15
N PRO A 12 16.57 -36.91 -1.18
CA PRO A 12 17.73 -36.51 -1.97
C PRO A 12 17.99 -35.00 -1.86
N LYS A 13 19.21 -34.63 -1.49
CA LYS A 13 19.77 -33.30 -1.73
C LYS A 13 19.95 -33.12 -3.24
N ILE A 14 19.23 -32.18 -3.85
CA ILE A 14 19.52 -31.73 -5.20
C ILE A 14 20.18 -30.35 -5.10
N ASN A 15 21.50 -30.34 -5.28
CA ASN A 15 22.25 -29.17 -5.67
C ASN A 15 21.91 -28.86 -7.13
N GLY A 16 21.34 -27.69 -7.39
CA GLY A 16 20.96 -27.27 -8.73
C GLY A 16 21.01 -25.75 -8.86
N VAL A 17 22.22 -25.24 -9.09
CA VAL A 17 22.48 -23.89 -9.59
C VAL A 17 21.84 -23.81 -10.98
N TYR A 18 20.75 -23.07 -11.12
CA TYR A 18 20.23 -22.72 -12.45
C TYR A 18 21.12 -21.62 -13.04
N SER A 19 21.89 -22.02 -14.03
CA SER A 19 22.56 -21.17 -15.00
C SER A 19 21.53 -20.43 -15.85
N ASN A 20 21.56 -19.09 -15.79
CA ASN A 20 20.87 -18.23 -16.74
C ASN A 20 21.45 -18.41 -18.15
N PRO A 21 20.62 -18.59 -19.20
CA PRO A 21 21.10 -18.46 -20.57
C PRO A 21 21.23 -16.98 -20.95
N CYS A 22 22.41 -16.64 -21.45
CA CYS A 22 22.77 -15.38 -22.06
C CYS A 22 21.83 -15.03 -23.23
N HIS A 23 21.19 -13.87 -23.18
CA HIS A 23 20.63 -13.22 -24.38
C HIS A 23 21.74 -12.44 -25.10
N PRO A 24 21.79 -12.49 -26.45
CA PRO A 24 22.73 -11.70 -27.24
C PRO A 24 22.30 -10.21 -27.29
N PRO A 25 23.26 -9.29 -27.46
CA PRO A 25 23.00 -7.85 -27.45
C PRO A 25 22.26 -7.41 -28.72
N SER A 26 21.16 -6.67 -28.54
CA SER A 26 20.47 -5.95 -29.60
C SER A 26 21.32 -4.76 -30.05
N LYS A 27 21.57 -4.71 -31.37
CA LYS A 27 22.35 -3.68 -32.06
C LYS A 27 21.47 -2.46 -32.37
N ASN A 28 22.07 -1.28 -32.20
CA ASN A 28 21.76 0.03 -32.81
C ASN A 28 20.65 0.89 -32.17
N PRO A 29 21.03 2.03 -31.56
CA PRO A 29 20.19 3.22 -31.51
C PRO A 29 20.33 4.06 -32.81
N PRO A 30 19.26 4.74 -33.28
CA PRO A 30 19.32 5.66 -34.41
C PRO A 30 20.00 7.00 -34.04
N PRO A 31 20.52 7.75 -35.03
CA PRO A 31 21.31 8.96 -34.80
C PRO A 31 20.45 10.15 -34.40
N ILE A 32 20.90 10.88 -33.37
CA ILE A 32 20.37 12.19 -32.98
C ILE A 32 20.97 13.23 -33.93
N SER A 33 20.11 13.89 -34.70
CA SER A 33 20.48 15.02 -35.55
C SER A 33 20.76 16.26 -34.71
N THR A 34 21.98 16.78 -34.82
CA THR A 34 22.39 18.10 -34.33
C THR A 34 22.03 19.16 -35.36
N HIS A 35 20.92 19.87 -35.17
CA HIS A 35 20.72 21.16 -35.82
C HIS A 35 21.09 22.29 -34.87
N GLY A 36 22.20 22.95 -35.19
CA GLY A 36 22.58 24.23 -34.62
C GLY A 36 21.58 25.31 -35.03
N SER A 37 21.31 26.23 -34.11
CA SER A 37 20.71 27.52 -34.44
C SER A 37 21.56 28.62 -33.82
N SER A 38 22.16 29.37 -34.73
CA SER A 38 22.94 30.57 -34.55
C SER A 38 22.11 31.73 -33.98
N ALA A 39 22.76 32.55 -33.16
CA ALA A 39 22.28 33.75 -32.49
C ALA A 39 21.63 34.81 -33.42
N PRO A 40 20.98 35.81 -32.80
CA PRO A 40 21.38 37.19 -33.09
C PRO A 40 21.67 38.03 -31.82
N PRO A 41 22.45 39.12 -31.96
CA PRO A 41 22.99 39.90 -30.85
C PRO A 41 21.95 40.84 -30.24
N CYS A 42 21.86 40.86 -28.91
CA CYS A 42 21.13 41.89 -28.18
C CYS A 42 21.94 43.19 -28.18
N THR A 43 21.34 44.23 -28.77
CA THR A 43 21.83 45.59 -28.80
C THR A 43 21.66 46.27 -27.44
N ASN A 44 22.71 46.95 -26.99
CA ASN A 44 22.71 47.82 -25.83
C ASN A 44 21.81 49.03 -26.08
N SER A 45 20.81 49.25 -25.22
CA SER A 45 20.10 50.52 -25.09
C SER A 45 20.31 51.06 -23.68
N SER A 46 21.27 51.97 -23.55
CA SER A 46 21.37 52.87 -22.40
C SER A 46 20.16 53.80 -22.40
N LYS A 47 19.25 53.62 -21.45
CA LYS A 47 18.34 54.69 -21.01
C LYS A 47 18.73 55.14 -19.62
N ALA A 48 19.09 56.42 -19.55
CA ALA A 48 19.37 57.17 -18.35
C ALA A 48 18.10 57.45 -17.54
N HIS A 49 18.34 57.61 -16.24
CA HIS A 49 17.59 58.41 -15.26
C HIS A 49 16.08 58.17 -15.09
N THR A 50 15.74 57.68 -13.90
CA THR A 50 15.08 58.50 -12.88
C THR A 50 15.15 57.76 -11.54
N SER A 51 15.68 58.41 -10.50
CA SER A 51 15.61 57.90 -9.12
C SER A 51 14.13 57.86 -8.70
N PRO A 52 13.59 56.72 -8.26
CA PRO A 52 12.29 56.71 -7.60
C PRO A 52 12.45 57.36 -6.23
N ALA A 53 11.50 58.24 -5.89
CA ALA A 53 11.33 58.78 -4.56
C ALA A 53 11.30 57.66 -3.50
N PRO A 54 11.78 57.90 -2.27
CA PRO A 54 11.77 56.89 -1.22
C PRO A 54 10.33 56.52 -0.88
N ASN A 55 9.86 55.40 -1.43
CA ASN A 55 8.61 54.79 -1.01
C ASN A 55 8.71 54.46 0.47
N THR A 56 7.95 55.20 1.27
CA THR A 56 7.70 54.90 2.67
C THR A 56 6.90 53.61 2.70
N TYR A 57 7.58 52.47 2.81
CA TYR A 57 6.92 51.19 2.98
C TYR A 57 6.14 51.25 4.32
N PRO A 58 4.82 51.01 4.32
CA PRO A 58 4.08 50.88 5.57
C PRO A 58 4.75 49.78 6.37
N ALA A 59 4.98 50.05 7.67
CA ALA A 59 5.60 49.11 8.59
C ALA A 59 4.93 47.74 8.42
N SER A 60 5.71 46.81 7.86
CA SER A 60 5.28 45.44 7.63
C SER A 60 4.89 44.87 8.99
N THR A 61 3.59 44.70 9.20
CA THR A 61 3.03 43.95 10.33
C THR A 61 3.27 42.47 10.05
N THR A 62 4.53 42.07 9.99
CA THR A 62 4.90 40.67 10.07
C THR A 62 4.44 40.18 11.44
N PRO A 63 3.59 39.15 11.52
CA PRO A 63 3.29 38.54 12.80
C PRO A 63 4.62 38.13 13.44
N PRO A 64 4.83 38.44 14.73
CA PRO A 64 6.11 38.18 15.36
C PRO A 64 6.40 36.68 15.21
N LEU A 65 7.60 36.33 14.74
CA LEU A 65 8.06 34.95 14.59
C LEU A 65 7.76 34.10 15.84
N ALA A 66 7.70 34.73 17.01
CA ALA A 66 7.27 34.15 18.28
C ALA A 66 5.86 33.51 18.25
N LEU A 67 4.92 34.04 17.47
CA LEU A 67 3.53 33.55 17.40
C LEU A 67 3.44 32.28 16.53
N VAL A 68 4.20 32.24 15.43
CA VAL A 68 4.34 31.04 14.58
C VAL A 68 5.11 29.95 15.33
N TYR A 69 6.20 30.31 16.01
CA TYR A 69 6.96 29.38 16.83
C TYR A 69 6.09 28.83 17.97
N GLY A 70 5.37 29.71 18.69
CA GLY A 70 4.45 29.32 19.76
C GLY A 70 3.34 28.39 19.30
N ALA A 71 2.74 28.64 18.13
CA ALA A 71 1.74 27.75 17.54
C ALA A 71 2.34 26.38 17.16
N MET A 72 3.54 26.35 16.58
CA MET A 72 4.24 25.09 16.28
C MET A 72 4.61 24.31 17.55
N THR A 73 5.13 24.97 18.60
CA THR A 73 5.48 24.29 19.84
C THR A 73 4.24 23.75 20.54
N ALA A 74 3.14 24.51 20.55
CA ALA A 74 1.85 24.07 21.09
C ALA A 74 1.28 22.89 20.29
N PHE A 75 1.42 22.90 18.97
CA PHE A 75 1.02 21.79 18.10
C PHE A 75 1.89 20.54 18.33
N ILE A 76 3.21 20.68 18.39
CA ILE A 76 4.15 19.59 18.69
C ILE A 76 3.91 19.01 20.09
N GLN A 77 3.63 19.85 21.09
CA GLN A 77 3.28 19.37 22.43
C GLN A 77 1.92 18.68 22.46
N SER A 78 0.92 19.21 21.74
CA SER A 78 -0.38 18.55 21.57
C SER A 78 -0.22 17.19 20.87
N LEU A 79 0.68 17.10 19.89
CA LEU A 79 1.05 15.84 19.24
C LEU A 79 1.78 14.89 20.18
N ARG A 80 2.66 15.35 21.08
CA ARG A 80 3.32 14.48 22.08
C ARG A 80 2.34 13.93 23.13
N ILE A 81 1.38 14.74 23.55
CA ILE A 81 0.33 14.31 24.50
C ILE A 81 -0.59 13.29 23.83
N ARG A 82 -0.93 13.52 22.55
CA ARG A 82 -1.72 12.57 21.76
C ARG A 82 -0.93 11.37 21.24
N SER A 83 0.39 11.44 21.04
CA SER A 83 1.20 10.32 20.52
C SER A 83 1.30 9.16 21.50
N ARG A 84 1.07 9.41 22.80
CA ARG A 84 0.91 8.34 23.80
C ARG A 84 -0.45 7.62 23.69
N LEU A 85 -1.47 8.27 23.11
CA LEU A 85 -2.74 7.65 22.74
C LEU A 85 -2.74 7.09 21.30
N VAL A 86 -1.87 7.60 20.43
CA VAL A 86 -1.87 7.37 18.98
C VAL A 86 -0.79 6.36 18.56
N SER A 87 -0.03 5.76 19.49
CA SER A 87 0.96 4.72 19.13
C SER A 87 0.34 3.44 18.55
N THR A 88 -0.99 3.35 18.51
CA THR A 88 -1.75 2.25 17.93
C THR A 88 -2.57 2.66 16.69
N THR A 89 -2.65 3.94 16.33
CA THR A 89 -3.43 4.42 15.18
C THR A 89 -2.53 4.93 14.05
N HIS A 90 -2.87 4.54 12.83
CA HIS A 90 -1.99 4.34 11.67
C HIS A 90 -0.99 5.48 11.34
N PRO A 91 0.27 5.14 10.99
CA PRO A 91 1.30 6.12 10.63
C PRO A 91 0.93 6.99 9.41
N GLN A 92 0.09 6.49 8.51
CA GLN A 92 -0.38 7.24 7.33
C GLN A 92 -1.31 8.40 7.70
N ARG A 93 -2.25 8.19 8.63
CA ARG A 93 -3.13 9.28 9.12
C ARG A 93 -2.31 10.33 9.86
N LEU A 94 -1.31 9.90 10.63
CA LEU A 94 -0.35 10.80 11.28
C LEU A 94 0.45 11.62 10.24
N MET A 95 0.88 11.00 9.12
CA MET A 95 1.55 11.71 8.03
C MET A 95 0.67 12.81 7.41
N LEU A 96 -0.63 12.59 7.22
CA LEU A 96 -1.55 13.63 6.74
C LEU A 96 -1.71 14.77 7.75
N PHE A 97 -1.91 14.43 9.03
CA PHE A 97 -2.09 15.42 10.10
C PHE A 97 -0.83 16.25 10.39
N ILE A 98 0.37 15.69 10.18
CA ILE A 98 1.64 16.41 10.34
C ILE A 98 2.05 17.10 9.04
N GLY A 99 1.80 16.49 7.89
CA GLY A 99 2.21 16.98 6.58
C GLY A 99 1.56 18.30 6.20
N LEU A 100 0.26 18.49 6.48
CA LEU A 100 -0.45 19.74 6.20
C LEU A 100 0.11 20.94 6.99
N PRO A 101 0.26 20.88 8.33
CA PRO A 101 0.88 21.96 9.10
C PRO A 101 2.33 22.23 8.70
N VAL A 102 3.13 21.18 8.45
CA VAL A 102 4.53 21.34 8.04
C VAL A 102 4.62 22.03 6.68
N SER A 103 3.82 21.60 5.70
CA SER A 103 3.80 22.23 4.37
C SER A 103 3.35 23.70 4.43
N ALA A 104 2.37 24.05 5.26
CA ALA A 104 1.97 25.44 5.48
C ALA A 104 3.09 26.29 6.10
N CYS A 105 3.79 25.76 7.11
CA CYS A 105 4.93 26.44 7.73
C CYS A 105 6.09 26.62 6.74
N THR A 106 6.38 25.61 5.94
CA THR A 106 7.40 25.67 4.89
C THR A 106 7.04 26.70 3.81
N ALA A 107 5.77 26.75 3.38
CA ALA A 107 5.32 27.74 2.42
C ALA A 107 5.47 29.18 2.96
N TYR A 108 5.12 29.40 4.22
CA TYR A 108 5.30 30.70 4.87
C TYR A 108 6.78 31.09 5.01
N ALA A 109 7.65 30.15 5.40
CA ALA A 109 9.09 30.37 5.48
C ALA A 109 9.68 30.73 4.10
N LEU A 110 9.26 30.03 3.04
CA LEU A 110 9.67 30.34 1.66
C LEU A 110 9.19 31.72 1.21
N HIS A 111 7.96 32.13 1.57
CA HIS A 111 7.45 33.46 1.28
C HIS A 111 8.31 34.54 1.94
N THR A 112 8.55 34.43 3.25
CA THR A 112 9.37 35.41 3.99
C THR A 112 10.82 35.46 3.51
N TRP A 113 11.39 34.33 3.08
CA TRP A 113 12.72 34.32 2.46
C TRP A 113 12.73 34.88 1.05
N ALA A 114 11.61 34.84 0.31
CA ALA A 114 11.54 35.43 -1.02
C ALA A 114 11.72 36.96 -0.98
N ASP A 115 11.27 37.60 0.11
CA ASP A 115 11.41 39.04 0.33
C ASP A 115 12.89 39.45 0.57
N THR A 116 13.67 38.60 1.25
CA THR A 116 15.07 38.91 1.59
C THR A 116 16.07 38.34 0.58
N ASN A 117 15.85 37.13 0.08
CA ASN A 117 16.75 36.37 -0.77
C ASN A 117 15.99 35.51 -1.78
N ARG A 118 15.32 36.15 -2.73
CA ARG A 118 14.48 35.53 -3.76
C ARG A 118 15.12 34.31 -4.46
N ARG A 119 16.41 34.38 -4.80
CA ARG A 119 17.10 33.28 -5.49
C ARG A 119 17.18 32.02 -4.63
N VAL A 120 17.44 32.16 -3.33
CA VAL A 120 17.54 31.03 -2.39
C VAL A 120 16.16 30.41 -2.19
N ALA A 121 15.12 31.24 -1.98
CA ALA A 121 13.75 30.77 -1.83
C ALA A 121 13.26 29.99 -3.07
N ILE A 122 13.53 30.50 -4.28
CA ILE A 122 13.18 29.80 -5.53
C ILE A 122 13.92 28.46 -5.63
N SER A 123 15.22 28.43 -5.34
CA SER A 123 16.02 27.20 -5.39
C SER A 123 15.48 26.13 -4.46
N TYR A 124 15.24 26.47 -3.19
CA TYR A 124 14.67 25.54 -2.21
C TYR A 124 13.27 25.06 -2.59
N GLY A 125 12.40 25.97 -3.02
CA GLY A 125 11.06 25.61 -3.49
C GLY A 125 11.11 24.63 -4.67
N ALA A 126 11.98 24.89 -5.65
CA ALA A 126 12.17 24.00 -6.80
C ALA A 126 12.69 22.61 -6.39
N THR A 127 13.64 22.55 -5.45
CA THR A 127 14.13 21.26 -4.91
C THR A 127 13.02 20.49 -4.21
N MET A 128 12.20 21.14 -3.37
CA MET A 128 11.10 20.47 -2.67
C MET A 128 10.04 19.94 -3.64
N ILE A 129 9.66 20.73 -4.65
CA ILE A 129 8.73 20.29 -5.70
C ILE A 129 9.32 19.10 -6.45
N THR A 130 10.58 19.17 -6.85
CA THR A 130 11.26 18.10 -7.58
C THR A 130 11.30 16.81 -6.76
N LEU A 131 11.63 16.88 -5.46
CA LEU A 131 11.61 15.72 -4.56
C LEU A 131 10.20 15.14 -4.41
N GLY A 132 9.18 16.00 -4.28
CA GLY A 132 7.78 15.56 -4.23
C GLY A 132 7.38 14.82 -5.50
N VAL A 133 7.67 15.39 -6.67
CA VAL A 133 7.39 14.75 -7.98
C VAL A 133 8.15 13.43 -8.13
N ILE A 134 9.44 13.38 -7.76
CA ILE A 134 10.22 12.14 -7.80
C ILE A 134 9.62 11.09 -6.86
N SER A 135 9.20 11.48 -5.65
CA SER A 135 8.57 10.56 -4.70
C SER A 135 7.26 10.00 -5.24
N THR A 136 6.37 10.86 -5.77
CA THR A 136 5.10 10.44 -6.40
C THR A 136 5.33 9.60 -7.64
N LEU A 137 6.36 9.93 -8.44
CA LEU A 137 6.76 9.09 -9.56
C LEU A 137 7.22 7.74 -9.03
N VAL A 138 8.16 7.64 -8.10
CA VAL A 138 8.57 6.34 -7.55
C VAL A 138 7.38 5.56 -7.01
N GLU A 139 6.45 6.20 -6.32
CA GLU A 139 5.21 5.56 -5.86
C GLU A 139 4.37 5.03 -7.03
N ALA A 140 3.99 5.90 -7.96
CA ALA A 140 3.19 5.55 -9.12
C ALA A 140 3.90 4.54 -10.04
N LEU A 141 5.23 4.61 -10.14
CA LEU A 141 6.01 3.76 -11.00
C LEU A 141 6.24 2.38 -10.35
N PHE A 142 6.59 2.31 -9.08
CA PHE A 142 6.94 1.03 -8.46
C PHE A 142 5.73 0.31 -7.87
N PHE A 143 4.72 1.04 -7.40
CA PHE A 143 3.54 0.45 -6.75
C PHE A 143 2.31 0.45 -7.66
N GLN A 144 2.17 1.43 -8.57
CA GLN A 144 1.07 1.46 -9.55
C GLN A 144 1.53 1.09 -10.98
N GLY A 145 2.84 1.01 -11.23
CA GLY A 145 3.48 0.67 -12.52
C GLY A 145 3.49 1.77 -13.60
N PRO A 146 4.63 2.17 -14.24
CA PRO A 146 4.63 2.77 -15.59
C PRO A 146 4.91 1.76 -16.70
N LEU A 147 5.24 0.54 -16.29
CA LEU A 147 5.55 -0.55 -17.15
C LEU A 147 4.20 -1.19 -17.32
N ALA A 148 3.62 -1.08 -18.51
CA ALA A 148 2.43 -1.79 -18.96
C ALA A 148 2.64 -3.32 -18.94
N HIS A 149 3.15 -3.86 -17.83
CA HIS A 149 3.02 -5.24 -17.46
C HIS A 149 1.53 -5.48 -17.43
N LYS A 150 1.11 -6.40 -18.30
CA LYS A 150 -0.24 -6.94 -18.21
C LYS A 150 -0.46 -7.37 -16.75
N PRO A 151 -1.69 -7.26 -16.22
CA PRO A 151 -2.03 -7.85 -14.92
C PRO A 151 -1.38 -9.23 -14.81
N GLY A 152 -0.50 -9.43 -13.80
CA GLY A 152 0.26 -10.67 -13.63
C GLY A 152 1.73 -10.65 -14.07
N GLN A 153 2.23 -9.58 -14.70
CA GLN A 153 3.60 -9.55 -15.25
C GLN A 153 4.59 -8.67 -14.48
N SER A 154 4.20 -8.04 -13.36
CA SER A 154 5.16 -7.32 -12.51
C SER A 154 6.29 -8.26 -12.05
N PRO A 155 7.54 -7.79 -11.90
CA PRO A 155 8.62 -8.57 -11.30
C PRO A 155 8.34 -8.97 -9.83
N PHE A 156 7.34 -8.35 -9.20
CA PHE A 156 6.90 -8.66 -7.84
C PHE A 156 5.42 -9.04 -7.80
N PRO A 157 4.97 -10.09 -8.52
CA PRO A 157 3.53 -10.39 -8.64
C PRO A 157 2.86 -10.63 -7.28
N ASN A 158 3.62 -11.09 -6.30
CA ASN A 158 3.17 -11.32 -4.92
C ASN A 158 2.88 -10.03 -4.13
N LEU A 159 3.29 -8.86 -4.63
CA LEU A 159 3.06 -7.54 -4.02
C LEU A 159 1.91 -6.77 -4.69
N HIS A 160 1.31 -7.32 -5.75
CA HIS A 160 0.28 -6.67 -6.54
C HIS A 160 -1.08 -7.34 -6.29
N PRO A 161 -1.87 -6.84 -5.31
CA PRO A 161 -3.24 -7.31 -5.09
C PRO A 161 -4.18 -7.01 -6.28
N GLU A 162 -3.73 -6.23 -7.27
CA GLU A 162 -4.46 -5.95 -8.51
C GLU A 162 -4.57 -7.15 -9.48
N ILE A 163 -3.88 -8.27 -9.20
CA ILE A 163 -3.99 -9.48 -10.01
C ILE A 163 -5.16 -10.31 -9.49
N MET A 164 -6.38 -9.95 -9.89
CA MET A 164 -7.57 -10.77 -9.65
C MET A 164 -7.84 -11.61 -10.90
N THR A 165 -7.85 -12.95 -10.75
CA THR A 165 -8.21 -13.81 -11.89
C THR A 165 -9.71 -13.73 -12.20
N HIS A 166 -10.11 -14.18 -13.39
CA HIS A 166 -11.53 -14.37 -13.71
C HIS A 166 -12.22 -15.43 -12.84
N ALA A 167 -11.47 -16.34 -12.21
CA ALA A 167 -12.02 -17.28 -11.24
C ALA A 167 -12.35 -16.55 -9.93
N ASP A 168 -11.41 -15.76 -9.42
CA ASP A 168 -11.61 -14.90 -8.25
C ASP A 168 -12.80 -13.96 -8.46
N ALA A 169 -12.85 -13.24 -9.58
CA ALA A 169 -13.96 -12.33 -9.89
C ALA A 169 -15.34 -13.01 -9.80
N ARG A 170 -15.47 -14.21 -10.38
CA ARG A 170 -16.72 -15.00 -10.35
C ARG A 170 -17.08 -15.51 -8.96
N LEU A 171 -16.10 -15.82 -8.12
CA LEU A 171 -16.33 -16.17 -6.71
C LEU A 171 -16.79 -14.94 -5.92
N LEU A 172 -16.14 -13.80 -6.14
CA LEU A 172 -16.50 -12.55 -5.47
C LEU A 172 -17.88 -12.05 -5.90
N ASP A 173 -18.30 -12.25 -7.14
CA ASP A 173 -19.66 -11.90 -7.59
C ASP A 173 -20.76 -12.65 -6.82
N GLN A 174 -20.43 -13.78 -6.20
CA GLN A 174 -21.35 -14.56 -5.36
C GLN A 174 -21.31 -14.19 -3.88
N LEU A 175 -20.37 -13.34 -3.48
CA LEU A 175 -20.20 -12.91 -2.10
C LEU A 175 -21.21 -11.81 -1.76
N PRO A 176 -22.18 -12.05 -0.85
CA PRO A 176 -23.11 -11.03 -0.43
C PRO A 176 -22.44 -10.05 0.54
N GLN A 177 -23.22 -9.09 1.05
CA GLN A 177 -22.79 -8.19 2.11
C GLN A 177 -22.65 -8.97 3.41
N ALA A 178 -21.41 -9.23 3.82
CA ALA A 178 -21.11 -10.15 4.91
C ALA A 178 -19.70 -9.94 5.48
N ARG A 179 -19.42 -10.62 6.59
CA ARG A 179 -18.07 -10.74 7.17
C ARG A 179 -17.29 -11.87 6.53
N VAL A 180 -16.12 -11.55 6.00
CA VAL A 180 -15.32 -12.47 5.18
C VAL A 180 -13.94 -12.65 5.77
N LEU A 181 -13.55 -13.90 5.95
CA LEU A 181 -12.20 -14.30 6.26
C LEU A 181 -11.48 -14.68 4.97
N ALA A 182 -10.33 -14.06 4.70
CA ALA A 182 -9.46 -14.39 3.59
C ALA A 182 -7.99 -14.41 4.05
N PRO A 183 -7.09 -15.04 3.29
CA PRO A 183 -5.65 -14.86 3.47
C PRO A 183 -5.28 -13.37 3.40
N GLN A 184 -4.24 -12.97 4.14
CA GLN A 184 -3.83 -11.57 4.34
C GLN A 184 -3.80 -10.77 3.04
N GLU A 185 -3.25 -11.36 1.99
CA GLU A 185 -2.93 -10.65 0.76
C GLU A 185 -4.16 -10.33 -0.08
N PHE A 186 -5.27 -11.04 0.17
CA PHE A 186 -6.54 -10.83 -0.52
C PHE A 186 -7.54 -10.01 0.30
N SER A 187 -7.28 -9.84 1.59
CA SER A 187 -8.22 -9.11 2.43
C SER A 187 -8.37 -7.65 2.04
N ASP A 188 -7.31 -7.04 1.51
CA ASP A 188 -7.32 -5.63 1.08
C ASP A 188 -8.17 -5.40 -0.17
N VAL A 189 -8.14 -6.35 -1.11
CA VAL A 189 -8.97 -6.32 -2.33
C VAL A 189 -10.44 -6.42 -1.95
N LEU A 190 -10.76 -7.32 -1.02
CA LEU A 190 -12.11 -7.51 -0.51
C LEU A 190 -12.62 -6.29 0.26
N ALA A 191 -11.74 -5.59 0.98
CA ALA A 191 -12.11 -4.42 1.80
C ALA A 191 -12.57 -3.23 0.95
N LEU A 192 -12.22 -3.19 -0.34
CA LEU A 192 -12.70 -2.18 -1.28
C LEU A 192 -14.15 -2.42 -1.73
N ARG A 193 -14.73 -3.60 -1.47
CA ARG A 193 -16.11 -3.88 -1.84
C ARG A 193 -17.07 -3.26 -0.83
N VAL A 194 -18.09 -2.60 -1.37
CA VAL A 194 -19.12 -1.93 -0.58
C VAL A 194 -19.83 -2.97 0.29
N ASN A 195 -19.93 -2.70 1.59
CA ASN A 195 -20.61 -3.53 2.59
C ASN A 195 -19.99 -4.93 2.79
N THR A 196 -18.73 -5.14 2.39
CA THR A 196 -17.97 -6.34 2.78
C THR A 196 -17.06 -5.98 3.95
N GLN A 197 -17.21 -6.68 5.07
CA GLN A 197 -16.31 -6.53 6.21
C GLN A 197 -15.27 -7.64 6.14
N VAL A 198 -13.99 -7.27 6.03
CA VAL A 198 -12.93 -8.27 5.89
C VAL A 198 -12.12 -8.35 7.16
N LEU A 199 -11.83 -9.58 7.56
CA LEU A 199 -10.98 -9.86 8.69
C LEU A 199 -9.51 -9.95 8.25
N GLY A 200 -8.69 -9.00 8.71
CA GLY A 200 -7.26 -8.93 8.45
C GLY A 200 -6.89 -8.27 7.12
N GLY A 201 -5.60 -8.18 6.81
CA GLY A 201 -5.09 -7.41 5.68
C GLY A 201 -4.52 -6.04 6.10
N THR A 202 -3.66 -5.48 5.25
CA THR A 202 -3.03 -4.17 5.47
C THR A 202 -4.00 -3.02 5.29
N GLY A 203 -4.82 -3.04 4.24
CA GLY A 203 -5.92 -2.11 3.97
C GLY A 203 -7.11 -2.28 4.90
N SER A 204 -7.35 -3.48 5.45
CA SER A 204 -8.31 -3.60 6.56
C SER A 204 -7.79 -2.84 7.78
N THR A 205 -6.49 -2.76 8.01
CA THR A 205 -5.97 -1.97 9.13
C THR A 205 -6.42 -0.52 9.03
N ASP A 206 -6.49 0.06 7.83
CA ASP A 206 -6.90 1.46 7.64
C ASP A 206 -8.43 1.67 7.73
N LEU A 207 -9.22 0.60 7.64
CA LEU A 207 -10.70 0.65 7.57
C LEU A 207 -11.40 -0.13 8.70
N SER A 208 -10.69 -0.93 9.49
CA SER A 208 -11.20 -1.79 10.55
C SER A 208 -10.76 -1.27 11.91
N ASP A 209 -11.57 -1.55 12.93
CA ASP A 209 -11.28 -1.22 14.33
C ASP A 209 -10.25 -2.16 14.96
N GLN A 210 -9.78 -3.19 14.23
CA GLN A 210 -8.87 -4.22 14.73
C GLN A 210 -7.46 -4.05 14.16
N MET A 211 -6.45 -4.13 15.02
CA MET A 211 -5.04 -4.07 14.61
C MET A 211 -4.64 -5.36 13.88
N SER A 212 -4.16 -5.22 12.64
CA SER A 212 -3.72 -6.36 11.82
C SER A 212 -2.64 -7.19 12.50
N THR A 213 -1.74 -6.56 13.27
CA THR A 213 -0.69 -7.26 14.03
C THR A 213 -1.23 -8.22 15.10
N VAL A 214 -2.44 -7.99 15.61
CA VAL A 214 -3.09 -8.86 16.61
C VAL A 214 -3.78 -10.02 15.91
N LEU A 215 -4.37 -9.75 14.76
CA LEU A 215 -5.26 -10.68 14.05
C LEU A 215 -4.51 -11.61 13.10
N GLN A 216 -3.41 -11.13 12.50
CA GLN A 216 -2.66 -11.84 11.48
C GLN A 216 -2.17 -13.22 11.93
N PRO A 217 -1.59 -13.38 13.14
CA PRO A 217 -1.17 -14.70 13.60
C PRO A 217 -2.33 -15.70 13.68
N GLY A 218 -3.54 -15.24 14.00
CA GLY A 218 -4.73 -16.08 14.04
C GLY A 218 -5.23 -16.48 12.67
N ILE A 219 -5.15 -15.58 11.68
CA ILE A 219 -5.47 -15.86 10.27
C ILE A 219 -4.46 -16.85 9.69
N ASP A 220 -3.17 -16.63 9.92
CA ASP A 220 -2.10 -17.53 9.47
C ASP A 220 -2.27 -18.92 10.08
N GLN A 221 -2.57 -18.98 11.39
CA GLN A 221 -2.88 -20.23 12.06
C GLN A 221 -4.14 -20.87 11.48
N PHE A 222 -5.21 -20.12 11.22
CA PHE A 222 -6.44 -20.66 10.64
C PHE A 222 -6.19 -21.40 9.31
N PHE A 223 -5.38 -20.81 8.42
CA PHE A 223 -5.05 -21.38 7.11
C PHE A 223 -3.86 -22.35 7.12
N ALA A 224 -3.22 -22.61 8.27
CA ALA A 224 -2.12 -23.56 8.34
C ALA A 224 -2.61 -25.03 8.19
N PRO A 225 -1.86 -25.90 7.46
CA PRO A 225 -2.22 -27.32 7.28
C PRO A 225 -2.31 -28.14 8.56
N SER A 226 -1.55 -27.75 9.59
CA SER A 226 -1.48 -28.44 10.89
C SER A 226 -2.61 -28.04 11.85
N THR A 227 -3.45 -27.08 11.49
CA THR A 227 -4.46 -26.53 12.40
C THR A 227 -5.66 -27.44 12.49
N ASP A 228 -6.09 -27.71 13.72
CA ASP A 228 -7.24 -28.55 13.99
C ASP A 228 -8.56 -27.83 13.71
N ASN A 229 -9.61 -28.60 13.44
CA ASN A 229 -10.92 -28.03 13.14
C ASN A 229 -11.56 -27.32 14.35
N ASN A 230 -11.23 -27.66 15.60
CA ASN A 230 -11.79 -26.98 16.76
C ASN A 230 -11.27 -25.54 16.85
N TYR A 231 -9.98 -25.32 16.59
CA TYR A 231 -9.43 -23.98 16.47
C TYR A 231 -10.16 -23.17 15.39
N ARG A 232 -10.33 -23.74 14.19
CA ARG A 232 -11.02 -23.06 13.08
C ARG A 232 -12.45 -22.69 13.42
N ILE A 233 -13.20 -23.61 14.05
CA ILE A 233 -14.57 -23.36 14.50
C ILE A 233 -14.60 -22.23 15.53
N ASN A 234 -13.74 -22.28 16.55
CA ASN A 234 -13.67 -21.26 17.58
C ASN A 234 -13.33 -19.89 16.98
N PHE A 235 -12.38 -19.85 16.04
CA PHE A 235 -11.98 -18.62 15.35
C PHE A 235 -13.15 -18.04 14.53
N ILE A 236 -13.87 -18.88 13.78
CA ILE A 236 -15.06 -18.46 13.03
C ILE A 236 -16.13 -17.86 13.96
N GLN A 237 -16.37 -18.49 15.10
CA GLN A 237 -17.39 -18.05 16.06
C GLN A 237 -16.98 -16.77 16.78
N GLU A 238 -15.74 -16.68 17.26
CA GLU A 238 -15.20 -15.52 17.97
C GLU A 238 -15.28 -14.25 17.11
N TRP A 239 -14.97 -14.38 15.82
CA TRP A 239 -14.94 -13.25 14.88
C TRP A 239 -16.24 -13.05 14.09
N CYS A 240 -17.26 -13.88 14.35
CA CYS A 240 -18.54 -13.91 13.62
C CYS A 240 -18.33 -13.89 12.10
N ILE A 241 -17.52 -14.82 11.60
CA ILE A 241 -17.22 -14.93 10.17
C ILE A 241 -18.44 -15.54 9.46
N ASP A 242 -18.92 -14.89 8.40
CA ASP A 242 -20.03 -15.39 7.58
C ASP A 242 -19.52 -16.21 6.39
N TYR A 243 -18.40 -15.79 5.80
CA TYR A 243 -17.80 -16.44 4.63
C TYR A 243 -16.29 -16.64 4.81
N ILE A 244 -15.78 -17.76 4.30
CA ILE A 244 -14.36 -18.05 4.16
C ILE A 244 -14.05 -18.05 2.66
N TYR A 245 -13.16 -17.16 2.25
CA TYR A 245 -12.71 -17.00 0.88
C TYR A 245 -11.27 -17.49 0.72
N CYS A 246 -11.07 -18.46 -0.17
CA CYS A 246 -9.76 -18.89 -0.63
C CYS A 246 -9.59 -18.45 -2.10
N PRO A 247 -8.63 -17.58 -2.42
CA PRO A 247 -8.43 -17.08 -3.78
C PRO A 247 -7.79 -18.13 -4.71
N ASP A 248 -8.11 -18.09 -6.00
CA ASP A 248 -7.43 -18.85 -7.07
C ASP A 248 -6.05 -18.27 -7.38
N THR A 249 -5.89 -16.93 -7.33
CA THR A 249 -4.59 -16.27 -7.59
C THR A 249 -3.51 -16.71 -6.60
N ARG A 250 -3.91 -16.97 -5.34
CA ARG A 250 -3.00 -17.43 -4.29
C ARG A 250 -3.62 -18.63 -3.57
N PRO A 251 -3.56 -19.80 -4.20
CA PRO A 251 -4.30 -20.95 -3.74
C PRO A 251 -3.82 -21.36 -2.35
N VAL A 252 -4.79 -21.56 -1.47
CA VAL A 252 -4.58 -22.23 -0.19
C VAL A 252 -4.28 -23.71 -0.47
N ASP A 253 -3.39 -24.32 0.32
CA ASP A 253 -3.05 -25.73 0.19
C ASP A 253 -4.30 -26.62 0.06
N ASP A 254 -4.27 -27.57 -0.87
CA ASP A 254 -5.43 -28.44 -1.14
C ASP A 254 -5.87 -29.23 0.09
N SER A 255 -4.92 -29.64 0.95
CA SER A 255 -5.23 -30.30 2.22
C SER A 255 -6.06 -29.41 3.15
N VAL A 256 -5.72 -28.12 3.25
CA VAL A 256 -6.48 -27.14 4.03
C VAL A 256 -7.84 -26.91 3.39
N ARG A 257 -7.91 -26.74 2.06
CA ARG A 257 -9.19 -26.58 1.34
C ARG A 257 -10.14 -27.74 1.62
N GLN A 258 -9.66 -28.97 1.56
CA GLN A 258 -10.47 -30.15 1.88
C GLN A 258 -10.91 -30.15 3.35
N GLN A 259 -10.02 -29.80 4.29
CA GLN A 259 -10.39 -29.67 5.70
C GLN A 259 -11.47 -28.60 5.92
N LEU A 260 -11.36 -27.44 5.27
CA LEU A 260 -12.35 -26.35 5.37
C LEU A 260 -13.74 -26.80 4.89
N LYS A 261 -13.82 -27.62 3.84
CA LYS A 261 -15.08 -28.22 3.36
C LYS A 261 -15.74 -29.16 4.36
N THR A 262 -14.97 -29.71 5.30
CA THR A 262 -15.47 -30.64 6.33
C THR A 262 -15.83 -29.96 7.66
N ILE A 263 -15.63 -28.65 7.78
CA ILE A 263 -15.98 -27.92 9.00
C ILE A 263 -17.52 -28.02 9.21
N PRO A 264 -18.00 -28.36 10.40
CA PRO A 264 -19.43 -28.38 10.69
C PRO A 264 -20.07 -27.01 10.44
N ASN A 265 -21.32 -27.03 9.96
CA ASN A 265 -22.09 -25.81 9.67
C ASN A 265 -21.49 -24.91 8.59
N THR A 266 -20.69 -25.47 7.69
CA THR A 266 -20.28 -24.77 6.47
C THR A 266 -20.98 -25.33 5.23
N THR A 267 -21.02 -24.54 4.16
CA THR A 267 -21.53 -24.97 2.85
C THR A 267 -20.66 -24.33 1.79
N VAL A 268 -20.20 -25.13 0.82
CA VAL A 268 -19.48 -24.62 -0.34
C VAL A 268 -20.48 -23.89 -1.23
N VAL A 269 -20.28 -22.59 -1.40
CA VAL A 269 -21.13 -21.74 -2.26
C VAL A 269 -20.66 -21.83 -3.70
N ALA A 270 -19.35 -21.72 -3.90
CA ALA A 270 -18.74 -21.85 -5.21
C ALA A 270 -17.30 -22.33 -5.14
N GLU A 271 -16.88 -22.96 -6.22
CA GLU A 271 -15.52 -23.44 -6.43
C GLU A 271 -15.15 -23.23 -7.89
N GLU A 272 -14.08 -22.47 -8.11
CA GLU A 272 -13.60 -22.10 -9.44
C GLU A 272 -12.10 -22.32 -9.48
N LYS A 273 -11.66 -23.35 -10.22
CA LYS A 273 -10.25 -23.81 -10.23
C LYS A 273 -9.74 -24.10 -8.80
N HIS A 274 -8.79 -23.30 -8.30
CA HIS A 274 -8.25 -23.44 -6.94
C HIS A 274 -8.94 -22.51 -5.94
N GLY A 275 -9.76 -21.58 -6.44
CA GLY A 275 -10.54 -20.69 -5.60
C GLY A 275 -11.73 -21.42 -4.98
N LEU A 276 -12.09 -21.03 -3.76
CA LEU A 276 -13.12 -21.65 -2.95
C LEU A 276 -13.84 -20.59 -2.13
N LEU A 277 -15.17 -20.56 -2.21
CA LEU A 277 -16.01 -19.74 -1.35
C LEU A 277 -16.87 -20.65 -0.48
N ILE A 278 -16.70 -20.55 0.82
CA ILE A 278 -17.45 -21.29 1.83
C ILE A 278 -18.26 -20.29 2.63
N ALA A 279 -19.52 -20.62 2.89
CA ALA A 279 -20.38 -19.88 3.79
C ALA A 279 -20.66 -20.66 5.06
N MET A 280 -20.86 -19.94 6.15
CA MET A 280 -21.42 -20.48 7.38
C MET A 280 -22.93 -20.63 7.24
N LYS A 281 -23.54 -21.64 7.87
CA LYS A 281 -25.01 -21.83 7.86
C LYS A 281 -25.79 -20.66 8.44
N SER A 282 -25.16 -19.84 9.28
CA SER A 282 -25.75 -18.62 9.83
C SER A 282 -25.60 -17.41 8.90
N ALA A 283 -24.93 -17.55 7.76
CA ALA A 283 -24.61 -16.44 6.88
C ALA A 283 -25.86 -15.89 6.16
N PRO A 284 -26.01 -14.57 6.06
CA PRO A 284 -27.13 -13.94 5.36
C PRO A 284 -27.13 -14.32 3.88
N GLY A 285 -28.30 -14.73 3.36
CA GLY A 285 -28.48 -15.10 1.95
C GLY A 285 -28.37 -16.61 1.68
N ILE A 286 -27.97 -17.42 2.67
CA ILE A 286 -28.16 -18.87 2.65
C ILE A 286 -29.45 -19.18 3.39
N ASN A 287 -30.56 -18.98 2.70
CA ASN A 287 -31.85 -19.39 3.22
C ASN A 287 -32.18 -20.81 2.76
N GLU A 288 -32.72 -21.55 3.73
CA GLU A 288 -33.48 -22.80 3.67
C GLU A 288 -34.29 -23.02 2.37
#